data_AF-A0A9X6AEL9-F1
#
_entry.id   AF-A0A9X6AEL9-F1
#
_cell.length_a   1.000
_cell.length_b   1.000
_cell.length_c   1.000
_cell.angle_alpha   90.00
_cell.angle_beta   90.00
_cell.angle_gamma   90.00
#
_symmetry.space_group_name_H-M   'P 1'
#
loop_
_entity.id
_entity.type
_entity.pdbx_description
1 polymer ?
#
loop_
_entity_poly.entity_id
_entity_poly.type
_entity_poly.pdbx_seq_one_letter_code
_entity_poly.pdbx_strand_id
1 'polypeptide(L)' 'MPQITVDYSYSLDDAFDQRGFALALHPVVVETAAARIEACKTRFRCTDEEVVGAG' A
#
# COMPACT_ATOMS: atom_id res chain seq x y z
N MET A 1 0.74 -3.02 -16.24
CA MET A 1 1.56 -3.32 -15.03
C MET A 1 1.15 -2.35 -13.95
N PRO A 2 0.22 -2.72 -13.07
CA PRO A 2 -0.22 -1.84 -11.99
C PRO A 2 0.95 -1.49 -11.06
N GLN A 3 1.23 -0.20 -10.96
CA GLN A 3 2.09 0.37 -9.94
C GLN A 3 1.19 0.92 -8.84
N ILE A 4 1.29 0.35 -7.65
CA ILE A 4 0.55 0.77 -6.46
C ILE A 4 1.56 1.46 -5.53
N THR A 5 1.20 2.63 -5.04
CA THR A 5 1.99 3.33 -4.00
C THR A 5 1.13 3.44 -2.76
N VAL A 6 1.70 3.11 -1.61
CA VAL A 6 1.07 3.18 -0.30
C VAL A 6 1.93 4.09 0.55
N ASP A 7 1.41 5.27 0.84
CA ASP A 7 2.00 6.18 1.81
C ASP A 7 1.35 5.87 3.17
N TYR A 8 2.16 5.78 4.23
CA TYR A 8 1.68 5.43 5.57
C TYR A 8 2.43 6.22 6.64
N SER A 9 1.72 6.53 7.71
CA SER A 9 2.19 7.24 8.89
C SER A 9 3.39 6.58 9.55
N TYR A 10 4.39 7.37 9.97
CA TYR A 10 5.51 6.89 10.78
C TYR A 10 5.07 6.16 12.06
N SER A 11 3.97 6.58 12.68
CA SER A 11 3.42 5.92 13.88
C SER A 11 3.01 4.46 13.66
N LEU A 12 2.93 4.00 12.41
CA LEU A 12 2.57 2.63 12.05
C LEU A 12 3.78 1.76 11.68
N ASP A 13 5.01 2.27 11.68
CA ASP A 13 6.18 1.55 11.14
C ASP A 13 6.40 0.18 11.80
N ASP A 14 6.22 0.09 13.13
CA ASP A 14 6.37 -1.16 13.89
C ASP A 14 5.11 -2.06 13.88
N ALA A 15 3.95 -1.55 13.43
CA ALA A 15 2.66 -2.25 13.53
C ALA A 15 2.07 -2.62 12.16
N PHE A 16 2.51 -1.97 11.08
CA PHE A 16 1.96 -2.17 9.76
C PHE A 16 2.64 -3.34 9.04
N ASP A 17 1.92 -4.44 8.87
CA ASP A 17 2.35 -5.55 8.01
C ASP A 17 2.26 -5.17 6.53
N GLN A 18 3.25 -4.43 6.05
CA GLN A 18 3.38 -3.98 4.66
C GLN A 18 3.29 -5.17 3.68
N ARG A 19 3.93 -6.29 4.02
CA ARG A 19 3.98 -7.46 3.13
C ARG A 19 2.62 -8.13 3.07
N GLY A 20 2.00 -8.41 4.21
CA GLY A 20 0.66 -8.98 4.29
C GLY A 20 -0.37 -8.10 3.57
N PHE A 21 -0.29 -6.79 3.76
CA PHE A 21 -1.13 -5.82 3.06
C PHE A 21 -0.98 -5.91 1.53
N ALA A 22 0.26 -5.89 1.01
CA ALA A 22 0.49 -6.00 -0.44
C ALA A 22 -0.08 -7.30 -1.02
N LEU A 23 0.14 -8.43 -0.34
CA LEU A 23 -0.34 -9.74 -0.79
C LEU A 23 -1.86 -9.83 -0.78
N ALA A 24 -2.52 -9.21 0.20
CA ALA A 24 -3.98 -9.12 0.25
C ALA A 24 -4.55 -8.13 -0.78
N LEU A 25 -3.82 -7.06 -1.12
CA LEU A 25 -4.25 -6.03 -2.06
C LEU A 25 -4.17 -6.48 -3.53
N HIS A 26 -3.16 -7.27 -3.90
CA HIS A 26 -2.94 -7.64 -5.31
C HIS A 26 -4.13 -8.34 -5.98
N PRO A 27 -4.85 -9.29 -5.35
CA PRO A 27 -6.07 -9.87 -5.93
C PRO A 27 -7.16 -8.84 -6.21
N VAL A 28 -7.37 -7.88 -5.29
CA VAL A 28 -8.37 -6.82 -5.45
C VAL A 28 -8.02 -5.92 -6.64
N VAL A 29 -6.74 -5.59 -6.81
CA VAL A 29 -6.27 -4.79 -7.95
C VAL A 29 -6.38 -5.55 -9.27
N VAL A 30 -6.10 -6.85 -9.27
CA VAL A 30 -6.28 -7.71 -10.45
C VAL A 30 -7.73 -7.67 -10.93
N GLU A 31 -8.68 -7.85 -10.02
CA GLU A 31 -10.11 -7.78 -10.32
C GLU A 31 -10.52 -6.39 -10.81
N THR A 32 -10.10 -5.34 -10.10
CA THR A 32 -10.54 -3.96 -10.36
C THR A 32 -9.95 -3.39 -11.65
N ALA A 33 -8.70 -3.70 -11.96
CA ALA A 33 -7.95 -3.11 -13.06
C ALA A 33 -7.69 -4.07 -14.23
N ALA A 34 -8.36 -5.25 -14.25
CA ALA A 34 -8.17 -6.30 -15.25
C ALA A 34 -6.67 -6.64 -15.50
N ALA A 35 -5.91 -6.67 -14.42
CA ALA A 35 -4.46 -6.86 -14.47
C ALA A 35 -4.06 -8.32 -14.30
N ARG A 36 -2.76 -8.60 -14.47
CA ARG A 36 -2.17 -9.90 -14.11
C ARG A 36 -1.51 -9.80 -12.75
N ILE A 37 -1.61 -10.85 -11.92
CA ILE A 37 -1.11 -10.84 -10.55
C ILE A 37 0.41 -10.65 -10.52
N GLU A 38 1.13 -11.30 -11.43
CA GLU A 38 2.59 -11.20 -11.60
C GLU A 38 3.05 -9.82 -12.08
N ALA A 39 2.12 -8.98 -12.54
CA ALA A 39 2.39 -7.61 -12.97
C ALA A 39 2.12 -6.57 -11.87
N CYS A 40 1.60 -6.98 -10.72
CA CYS A 40 1.31 -6.10 -9.59
C CYS A 40 2.58 -5.77 -8.82
N LYS A 41 2.81 -4.48 -8.59
CA LYS A 41 3.92 -3.99 -7.78
C LYS A 41 3.41 -2.98 -6.78
N THR A 42 3.70 -3.20 -5.49
CA THR A 42 3.39 -2.25 -4.42
C THR A 42 4.67 -1.66 -3.88
N ARG A 43 4.74 -0.33 -3.79
CA ARG A 43 5.81 0.40 -3.13
C ARG A 43 5.24 1.09 -1.90
N PHE A 44 5.89 0.87 -0.75
CA PHE A 44 5.57 1.54 0.50
C PHE A 44 6.47 2.76 0.70
N ARG A 45 5.91 3.81 1.30
CA ARG A 45 6.63 5.02 1.69
C ARG A 45 6.13 5.47 3.06
N CYS A 46 7.05 5.57 4.01
CA CYS A 46 6.76 6.19 5.29
C CYS A 46 6.67 7.71 5.09
N THR A 47 5.69 8.36 5.72
CA THR A 47 5.54 9.81 5.77
C THR A 47 6.14 10.33 7.07
N ASP A 48 7.13 11.23 6.95
CA ASP A 48 7.85 11.80 8.10
C ASP A 48 7.01 12.84 8.86
N GLU A 49 6.15 13.59 8.16
CA GLU A 49 5.30 14.62 8.74
C GLU A 49 3.89 14.55 8.12
N GLU A 50 2.88 14.54 8.98
CA GLU A 50 1.48 14.51 8.61
C GLU A 50 0.61 15.06 9.76
N VAL A 51 -0.55 15.60 9.41
CA VAL A 51 -1.56 16.10 10.36
C VAL A 51 -2.88 15.47 9.96
N VAL A 52 -3.58 14.83 10.91
CA VAL A 52 -4.81 14.08 10.63
C VAL A 52 -5.99 14.77 11.30
N GLY A 53 -6.94 15.25 10.50
CA GLY A 53 -8.13 15.92 11.02
C GLY A 53 -7.81 17.29 11.61
N ALA A 54 -8.16 17.51 12.89
CA ALA A 54 -7.97 18.79 13.57
C ALA A 54 -6.60 18.92 14.30
N GLY A 55 -5.72 17.93 14.12
CA GLY A 55 -4.40 17.85 14.76
C GLY A 55 -3.92 16.40 14.77
#